data_AF-A0A5D2Y116-F1
#
_entry.id   AF-A0A5D2Y116-F1
#
_cell.length_a   1.000
_cell.length_b   1.000
_cell.length_c   1.000
_cell.angle_alpha   90.00
_cell.angle_beta   90.00
_cell.angle_gamma   90.00
#
_symmetry.space_group_name_H-M   'P 1'
#
loop_
_entity.id
_entity.type
_entity.pdbx_description
1 polymer ?
#
loop_
_entity_poly.entity_id
_entity_poly.type
_entity_poly.pdbx_seq_one_letter_code
_entity_poly.pdbx_strand_id
1 'polypeptide(L)'
;MGNCLVVEEKVIRIMEPDGKILEYQAPVKVEQVLSNFSGHALSDSFSGFHHLQPDAKLISGQLYYLIPLPSPSKKGKKKKVRFSNPEVNDDQVRSPNVVRIKLIISKQELQELLQNGGVSA
;
A
#
# COMPACT_ATOMS: atom_id res chain seq x y z
N MET A 1 -33.39 -7.36 28.21
CA MET A 1 -32.53 -7.69 27.05
C MET A 1 -31.80 -6.41 26.70
N GLY A 2 -30.48 -6.38 26.92
CA GLY A 2 -29.70 -5.13 26.97
C GLY A 2 -29.42 -4.56 25.58
N ASN A 3 -29.63 -3.25 25.43
CA ASN A 3 -29.20 -2.49 24.26
C ASN A 3 -27.67 -2.49 24.19
N CYS A 4 -27.10 -3.15 23.19
CA CYS A 4 -25.70 -2.95 22.82
C CYS A 4 -25.63 -1.79 21.82
N LEU A 5 -25.84 -0.56 22.30
CA LEU A 5 -25.49 0.65 21.55
C LEU A 5 -24.02 0.94 21.88
N VAL A 6 -23.12 0.17 21.26
CA VAL A 6 -21.69 0.52 21.30
C VAL A 6 -21.56 1.91 20.71
N VAL A 7 -20.89 2.80 21.45
CA VAL A 7 -20.57 4.18 21.07
C VAL A 7 -19.52 4.16 19.95
N GLU A 8 -19.86 3.55 18.82
CA GLU A 8 -18.96 3.26 17.70
C GLU A 8 -19.03 4.34 16.60
N GLU A 9 -20.12 5.13 16.57
CA GLU A 9 -20.38 6.07 15.49
C GLU A 9 -19.39 7.25 15.43
N LYS A 10 -18.58 7.48 16.46
CA LYS A 10 -17.67 8.64 16.56
C LYS A 10 -16.18 8.28 16.63
N VAL A 11 -15.84 6.99 16.62
CA VAL A 11 -14.44 6.54 16.67
C VAL A 11 -13.94 6.20 15.27
N ILE A 12 -12.71 6.58 14.97
CA ILE A 12 -11.96 6.19 13.78
C ILE A 12 -10.98 5.11 14.23
N ARG A 13 -10.92 3.98 13.52
CA ARG A 13 -10.03 2.86 13.85
C ARG A 13 -8.88 2.80 12.86
N ILE A 14 -7.66 2.58 13.34
CA ILE A 14 -6.47 2.46 12.52
C ILE A 14 -5.72 1.19 12.90
N MET A 15 -5.60 0.26 11.98
CA MET A 15 -4.84 -0.98 12.15
C MET A 15 -3.38 -0.74 11.83
N GLU A 16 -2.52 -0.98 12.83
CA GLU A 16 -1.06 -0.98 12.69
C GLU A 16 -0.57 -2.24 11.95
N PRO A 17 0.67 -2.23 11.40
CA PRO A 17 1.25 -3.41 10.74
C PRO A 17 1.40 -4.64 11.63
N ASP A 18 1.43 -4.46 12.96
CA ASP A 18 1.48 -5.54 13.95
C ASP A 18 0.10 -6.08 14.33
N GLY A 19 -0.96 -5.55 13.71
CA GLY A 19 -2.35 -5.95 13.94
C GLY A 19 -3.03 -5.23 15.11
N LYS A 20 -2.35 -4.33 15.82
CA LYS A 20 -2.99 -3.51 16.85
C LYS A 20 -3.94 -2.49 16.23
N ILE A 21 -4.97 -2.12 16.99
CA ILE A 21 -5.95 -1.10 16.58
C ILE A 21 -5.78 0.12 17.47
N LEU A 22 -5.59 1.27 16.83
CA LEU A 22 -5.60 2.59 17.45
C LEU A 22 -6.95 3.25 17.19
N GLU A 23 -7.54 3.84 18.23
CA GLU A 23 -8.82 4.55 18.11
C GLU A 23 -8.62 6.06 18.28
N TYR A 24 -9.23 6.83 17.38
CA TYR A 24 -9.23 8.29 17.39
C TYR A 24 -10.66 8.82 17.45
N GLN A 25 -10.88 9.92 18.17
CA GLN A 25 -12.18 10.60 18.16
C GLN A 25 -12.27 11.53 16.94
N ALA A 26 -13.33 11.40 16.13
CA ALA A 26 -13.54 12.25 14.97
C ALA A 26 -13.81 13.73 15.37
N PRO A 27 -13.44 14.72 14.52
CA PRO A 27 -12.79 14.58 13.22
C PRO A 27 -11.26 14.56 13.29
N VAL A 28 -10.61 13.69 12.51
CA VAL A 28 -9.14 13.62 12.38
C VAL A 28 -8.74 13.61 10.90
N LYS A 29 -7.66 14.32 10.56
CA LYS A 29 -7.06 14.27 9.21
C LYS A 29 -5.97 13.21 9.13
N VAL A 30 -5.74 12.70 7.92
CA VAL A 30 -4.65 11.74 7.62
C VAL A 30 -3.29 12.26 8.11
N GLU A 31 -2.95 13.52 7.82
CA GLU A 31 -1.69 14.13 8.24
C GLU A 31 -1.49 14.13 9.77
N GLN A 32 -2.56 14.36 10.53
CA GLN A 32 -2.48 14.36 12.00
C GLN A 32 -2.11 12.98 12.53
N VAL A 33 -2.66 11.92 11.96
CA VAL A 33 -2.26 10.55 12.31
C VAL A 33 -0.82 10.30 11.89
N LEU A 34 -0.48 10.60 10.63
CA LEU A 34 0.85 10.32 10.07
C LEU A 34 1.98 11.11 10.74
N SER A 35 1.67 12.19 11.45
CA SER A 35 2.66 12.92 12.26
C SER A 35 3.34 12.05 13.33
N ASN A 36 2.65 11.01 13.83
CA ASN A 36 3.19 10.03 14.77
C ASN A 36 3.85 8.82 14.09
N PHE A 37 3.62 8.63 12.78
CA PHE A 37 4.03 7.44 12.02
C PHE A 37 4.86 7.81 10.80
N SER A 38 6.07 8.33 11.02
CA SER A 38 6.99 8.64 9.94
C SER A 38 7.26 7.42 9.05
N GLY A 39 7.26 7.60 7.73
CA GLY A 39 7.51 6.52 6.78
C GLY A 39 6.34 5.55 6.60
N HIS A 40 5.12 5.95 6.95
CA HIS A 40 3.90 5.20 6.71
C HIS A 40 2.90 5.99 5.86
N ALA A 41 1.94 5.29 5.27
CA ALA A 41 0.76 5.85 4.62
C ALA A 41 -0.50 5.22 5.20
N LEU A 42 -1.64 5.91 5.09
CA LEU A 42 -2.95 5.35 5.44
C LEU A 42 -3.68 4.89 4.18
N SER A 43 -4.35 3.75 4.26
CA SER A 43 -5.28 3.26 3.24
C SER A 43 -6.63 2.91 3.86
N ASP A 44 -7.68 3.05 3.07
CA ASP A 44 -9.03 2.56 3.36
C ASP A 44 -9.21 1.07 3.00
N SER A 45 -8.21 0.46 2.36
CA SER A 45 -8.27 -0.93 1.92
C SER A 45 -7.02 -1.70 2.37
N PHE A 46 -7.22 -2.96 2.75
CA PHE A 46 -6.14 -3.85 3.16
C PHE A 46 -5.13 -4.12 2.03
N SER A 47 -5.55 -3.98 0.77
CA SER A 47 -4.69 -4.20 -0.39
C SER A 47 -3.57 -3.15 -0.52
N GLY A 48 -3.71 -2.01 0.17
CA GLY A 48 -2.67 -0.99 0.29
C GLY A 48 -2.29 -0.28 -1.01
N PHE A 49 -3.08 -0.43 -2.07
CA PHE A 49 -2.82 0.22 -3.36
C PHE A 49 -3.36 1.67 -3.42
N HIS A 50 -4.19 2.07 -2.45
CA HIS A 50 -4.80 3.39 -2.40
C HIS A 50 -4.40 4.13 -1.13
N HIS A 51 -3.38 4.98 -1.22
CA HIS A 51 -2.99 5.87 -0.13
C HIS A 51 -3.92 7.07 -0.08
N LEU A 52 -4.46 7.35 1.10
CA LEU A 52 -5.27 8.54 1.36
C LEU A 52 -4.40 9.79 1.30
N GLN A 53 -4.98 10.89 0.80
CA GLN A 53 -4.31 12.18 0.75
C GLN A 53 -4.13 12.76 2.17
N PRO A 54 -3.03 13.47 2.46
CA PRO A 54 -2.77 14.02 3.79
C PRO A 54 -3.87 14.96 4.33
N ASP A 55 -4.54 15.68 3.44
CA ASP A 55 -5.61 16.63 3.75
C ASP A 55 -6.99 15.98 3.94
N ALA A 56 -7.13 14.69 3.58
CA ALA A 56 -8.38 13.95 3.71
C ALA A 56 -8.79 13.79 5.17
N LYS A 57 -10.08 13.97 5.43
CA LYS A 57 -10.69 13.71 6.75
C LYS A 57 -11.08 12.25 6.85
N LEU A 58 -10.69 11.62 7.96
CA LEU A 58 -11.09 10.26 8.28
C LEU A 58 -12.55 10.25 8.76
N ILE A 59 -13.28 9.24 8.30
CA ILE A 59 -14.70 9.07 8.56
C ILE A 59 -14.85 8.22 9.83
N SER A 60 -15.72 8.63 10.75
CA SER A 60 -16.00 7.85 11.94
C SER A 60 -16.72 6.54 11.61
N GLY A 61 -16.53 5.53 12.46
CA GLY A 61 -16.99 4.16 12.23
C GLY A 61 -16.19 3.38 11.19
N GLN A 62 -15.19 3.99 10.53
CA GLN A 62 -14.36 3.33 9.52
C GLN A 62 -13.04 2.82 10.10
N LEU A 63 -12.56 1.72 9.51
CA LEU A 63 -11.24 1.14 9.75
C LEU A 63 -10.29 1.53 8.62
N TYR A 64 -9.13 2.05 8.99
CA TYR A 64 -8.04 2.37 8.10
C TYR A 64 -6.82 1.50 8.40
N TYR A 65 -5.95 1.33 7.42
CA TYR A 65 -4.74 0.50 7.52
C TYR A 65 -3.51 1.38 7.43
N LEU A 66 -2.62 1.26 8.41
CA LEU A 66 -1.31 1.90 8.41
C LEU A 66 -0.33 1.00 7.67
N ILE A 67 0.24 1.51 6.58
CA ILE A 67 1.08 0.73 5.66
C ILE A 67 2.50 1.31 5.66
N PRO A 68 3.54 0.50 5.89
CA PRO A 68 4.93 0.95 5.80
C PRO A 68 5.29 1.33 4.36
N LEU A 69 5.86 2.52 4.17
CA LEU A 69 6.42 2.93 2.90
C LEU A 69 7.86 2.39 2.75
N PRO A 70 8.27 1.96 1.55
CA PRO A 70 9.66 1.60 1.31
C PRO A 70 10.52 2.85 1.53
N SER A 71 11.35 2.81 2.58
CA SER A 71 12.34 3.86 2.84
C SER A 71 13.14 4.12 1.57
N PRO A 72 13.26 5.38 1.10
CA PRO A 72 14.23 5.71 0.07
C PRO A 72 15.60 5.43 0.70
N SER A 73 16.18 4.28 0.37
CA SER A 73 17.50 3.88 0.83
C SER A 73 18.42 5.09 0.66
N LYS A 74 19.00 5.61 1.75
CA LYS A 74 20.09 6.58 1.66
C LYS A 74 21.07 5.98 0.67
N LYS A 75 21.20 6.56 -0.52
CA LYS A 75 22.10 6.07 -1.56
C LYS A 75 23.51 6.17 -1.01
N GLY A 76 23.97 5.14 -0.29
CA GLY A 76 25.39 4.90 -0.10
C GLY A 76 25.98 4.88 -1.50
N LYS A 77 27.00 5.70 -1.74
CA LYS A 77 27.65 5.83 -3.04
C LYS A 77 28.20 4.47 -3.46
N LYS A 78 27.39 3.65 -4.13
CA LYS A 78 27.84 2.40 -4.74
C LYS A 78 28.54 2.78 -6.04
N LYS A 79 29.83 2.44 -6.15
CA LYS A 79 30.61 2.57 -7.38
C LYS A 79 29.86 1.86 -8.51
N LYS A 80 29.43 2.65 -9.50
CA LYS A 80 28.66 2.21 -10.66
C LYS A 80 29.60 1.47 -11.63
N VAL A 81 29.47 0.15 -11.74
CA VAL A 81 29.89 -0.55 -12.96
C VAL A 81 28.70 -0.55 -13.90
N ARG A 82 28.87 0.12 -15.04
CA ARG A 82 27.81 0.45 -16.00
C ARG A 82 27.64 -0.71 -16.97
N PHE A 83 26.57 -1.49 -16.81
CA PHE A 83 25.96 -2.20 -17.92
C PHE A 83 24.85 -1.31 -18.46
N SER A 84 24.91 -1.01 -19.76
CA SER A 84 24.08 -0.02 -20.44
C SER A 84 22.58 -0.32 -20.31
N ASN A 85 21.78 0.71 -20.00
CA ASN A 85 20.35 0.77 -20.31
C ASN A 85 20.04 2.21 -20.78
N PRO A 86 19.07 2.42 -21.69
CA PRO A 86 18.88 3.72 -22.33
C PRO A 86 18.25 4.73 -21.38
N GLU A 87 18.72 5.96 -21.49
CA GLU A 87 18.22 7.12 -20.78
C GLU A 87 16.87 7.52 -21.35
N VAL A 88 15.86 7.68 -20.49
CA VAL A 88 14.69 8.50 -20.78
C VAL A 88 14.47 9.44 -19.61
N ASN A 89 14.23 10.70 -19.97
CA ASN A 89 14.29 11.90 -19.16
C ASN A 89 13.25 11.95 -18.04
N ASP A 90 13.61 12.75 -17.04
CA ASP A 90 12.81 13.16 -15.89
C ASP A 90 11.65 14.04 -16.38
N ASP A 91 10.50 13.43 -16.66
CA ASP A 91 9.23 14.13 -16.80
C ASP A 91 8.15 13.37 -16.03
N GLN A 92 7.39 14.17 -15.28
CA GLN A 92 6.38 13.82 -14.30
C GLN A 92 5.23 12.98 -14.89
N VAL A 93 5.47 11.69 -15.10
CA VAL A 93 4.45 10.69 -15.43
C VAL A 93 4.45 9.68 -14.29
N ARG A 94 3.29 9.52 -13.63
CA ARG A 94 3.04 8.46 -12.64
C ARG A 94 3.64 7.17 -13.18
N SER A 95 4.74 6.71 -12.60
CA SER A 95 5.35 5.45 -12.98
C SER A 95 4.23 4.40 -12.93
N PRO A 96 3.93 3.69 -14.04
CA PRO A 96 2.96 2.62 -13.99
C PRO A 96 3.39 1.68 -12.87
N ASN A 97 2.47 1.39 -11.96
CA ASN A 97 2.77 0.60 -10.78
C ASN A 97 3.06 -0.83 -11.27
N VAL A 98 4.34 -1.14 -11.51
CA VAL A 98 4.76 -2.45 -12.05
C VAL A 98 4.67 -3.47 -10.92
N VAL A 99 3.63 -4.28 -10.94
CA VAL A 99 3.48 -5.42 -10.03
C VAL A 99 4.25 -6.61 -10.61
N ARG A 100 5.15 -7.19 -9.82
CA ARG A 100 5.86 -8.43 -10.19
C ARG A 100 5.22 -9.60 -9.46
N ILE A 101 4.55 -10.46 -10.21
CA ILE A 101 3.91 -11.67 -9.67
C ILE A 101 4.83 -12.86 -9.94
N LYS A 102 5.18 -13.62 -8.90
CA LYS A 102 5.84 -14.92 -9.05
C LYS A 102 4.77 -16.01 -9.06
N LEU A 103 4.67 -16.74 -10.16
CA LEU A 103 3.82 -17.91 -10.28
C LEU A 103 4.68 -19.18 -10.11
N ILE A 104 4.28 -20.08 -9.22
CA ILE A 104 4.90 -21.40 -9.04
C ILE A 104 4.04 -22.39 -9.81
N ILE A 105 4.60 -23.02 -10.83
CA ILE A 105 3.94 -24.04 -11.65
C ILE A 105 4.83 -25.27 -11.76
N SER A 106 4.21 -26.43 -11.90
CA SER A 106 4.90 -27.67 -12.21
C SER A 106 5.38 -27.68 -13.67
N LYS A 107 6.30 -28.58 -13.99
CA LYS A 107 6.80 -28.76 -15.35
C LYS A 107 5.68 -29.16 -16.33
N GLN A 108 4.72 -29.97 -15.90
CA GLN A 108 3.62 -30.45 -16.74
C GLN A 108 2.66 -29.32 -17.09
N GLU A 109 2.26 -28.53 -16.10
CA GLU A 109 1.37 -27.36 -16.30
C GLU A 109 2.03 -26.31 -17.21
N LEU A 110 3.35 -26.09 -17.06
CA LEU A 110 4.07 -25.19 -17.97
C LEU A 110 4.05 -25.72 -19.41
N GLN A 111 4.22 -27.03 -19.62
CA GLN A 111 4.21 -27.62 -20.96
C GLN A 111 2.83 -27.49 -21.62
N GLU A 112 1.76 -27.69 -20.87
CA GLU A 112 0.38 -27.53 -21.34
C GLU A 112 0.08 -26.08 -21.75
N LEU A 113 0.49 -25.10 -20.93
CA LEU A 113 0.33 -23.67 -21.24
C LEU A 113 1.07 -23.26 -22.52
N LEU A 114 2.25 -23.85 -22.77
CA LEU A 114 3.02 -23.58 -23.97
C LEU A 114 2.42 -24.25 -25.22
N GLN A 115 1.79 -25.41 -25.07
CA GLN A 115 1.17 -26.14 -26.18
C GLN A 115 -0.17 -25.54 -26.61
N ASN A 116 -0.96 -25.03 -25.65
CA ASN A 116 -2.29 -24.49 -25.90
C ASN A 116 -2.29 -23.07 -26.48
N GLY A 117 -1.13 -22.54 -26.89
CA GLY A 117 -0.98 -21.18 -27.41
C GLY A 117 -1.23 -20.15 -26.31
N GLY A 118 -0.19 -19.84 -25.53
CA GLY A 118 -0.28 -18.83 -24.48
C GLY A 118 -0.83 -17.50 -25.02
N VAL A 119 -1.83 -16.95 -24.32
CA VAL A 119 -2.50 -15.65 -24.52
C VAL A 119 -2.13 -14.92 -25.82
N SER A 120 -2.84 -15.23 -26.90
CA SER A 120 -2.90 -14.33 -28.06
C SER A 120 -3.50 -12.99 -27.62
N ALA A 121 -2.85 -11.91 -28.08
CA ALA A 121 -3.21 -10.52 -27.79
C ALA A 121 -4.61 -10.13 -28.29
#